data_AF-A0A5J4Q311-F1
#
_entry.id   AF-A0A5J4Q311-F1
#
_cell.length_a   1.000
_cell.length_b   1.000
_cell.length_c   1.000
_cell.angle_alpha   90.00
_cell.angle_beta   90.00
_cell.angle_gamma   90.00
#
_symmetry.space_group_name_H-M   'P 1'
#
loop_
_entity.id
_entity.type
_entity.pdbx_description
1 polymer ?
#
loop_
_entity_poly.entity_id
_entity_poly.type
_entity_poly.pdbx_seq_one_letter_code
_entity_poly.pdbx_strand_id
1 'polypeptide(L)'
;EELNGYIAVITEALQPCDTYTPVHFTDKPEEYSKYWAIRSGIFPSVGGTREPGTTCLIEDIAFHIDDLPEATAELQTLLAEHGYRDACIYGHALEGNFHFIINQSFNTETEVKRYQELMEAVTQLVVEKYDGSLKAEHGTGRNMAPFVKYEWGEAAFHHMKAIKELFDPKGLLNPGVIFNDDPNCYIKNFKPLPLTHPSVDKCIECGFCEVNCLTCGFVLSSRQRIVVQREISHLRRSGKESERLATLIKQYRYPGEQTCAGDGLCEISCPMNINTGNLTHAIREEQLPKGSLGYKTGEFAANHFAGIKAALRPALTIANAAHSVLGTKAMSSLARSIHNSIGIPLWTPAMPKA
;
A
#
# COMPACT_ATOMS: atom_id res chain seq x y z
N GLU A 1 1.08 31.79 -31.53
CA GLU A 1 2.45 32.19 -31.91
C GLU A 1 3.44 31.81 -30.83
N GLU A 2 3.21 32.21 -29.57
CA GLU A 2 4.07 31.86 -28.41
C GLU A 2 4.30 30.34 -28.22
N LEU A 3 3.24 29.52 -28.24
CA LEU A 3 3.37 28.06 -28.16
C LEU A 3 4.28 27.47 -29.25
N ASN A 4 4.14 27.94 -30.49
CA ASN A 4 4.99 27.48 -31.60
C ASN A 4 6.45 27.89 -31.37
N GLY A 5 6.69 29.04 -30.75
CA GLY A 5 8.03 29.46 -30.31
C GLY A 5 8.62 28.49 -29.28
N TYR A 6 7.85 28.12 -28.24
CA TYR A 6 8.32 27.14 -27.27
C TYR A 6 8.57 25.75 -27.88
N ILE A 7 7.70 25.29 -28.78
CA ILE A 7 7.88 24.02 -29.48
C ILE A 7 9.17 24.03 -30.29
N ALA A 8 9.47 25.12 -31.00
CA ALA A 8 10.70 25.25 -31.78
C ALA A 8 11.95 25.18 -30.88
N VAL A 9 11.96 25.94 -29.78
CA VAL A 9 13.07 25.94 -28.81
C VAL A 9 13.30 24.55 -28.22
N ILE A 10 12.25 23.87 -27.76
CA ILE A 10 12.35 22.52 -27.19
C ILE A 10 12.84 21.51 -28.23
N THR A 11 12.31 21.58 -29.46
CA THR A 11 12.69 20.66 -30.54
C THR A 11 14.16 20.85 -30.93
N GLU A 12 14.63 22.09 -31.02
CA GLU A 12 16.03 22.43 -31.27
C GLU A 12 16.95 21.91 -30.16
N ALA A 13 16.58 22.11 -28.90
CA ALA A 13 17.35 21.63 -27.75
C ALA A 13 17.47 20.09 -27.71
N LEU A 14 16.48 19.36 -28.24
CA LEU A 14 16.47 17.90 -28.29
C LEU A 14 17.13 17.31 -29.55
N GLN A 15 17.49 18.12 -30.56
CA GLN A 15 18.14 17.63 -31.78
C GLN A 15 19.42 16.81 -31.55
N PRO A 16 20.28 17.12 -30.57
CA PRO A 16 21.48 16.33 -30.31
C PRO A 16 21.20 14.95 -29.70
N CYS A 17 19.98 14.69 -29.23
CA CYS A 17 19.63 13.46 -28.53
C CYS A 17 19.15 12.36 -29.50
N ASP A 18 19.69 11.16 -29.34
CA ASP A 18 19.16 9.96 -30.02
C ASP A 18 17.82 9.55 -29.39
N THR A 19 16.72 10.01 -29.97
CA THR A 19 15.37 9.70 -29.48
C THR A 19 14.83 8.39 -30.05
N TYR A 20 14.18 7.58 -29.21
CA TYR A 20 13.52 6.34 -29.65
C TYR A 20 12.39 6.58 -30.67
N THR A 21 11.70 7.72 -30.58
CA THR A 21 10.68 8.18 -31.53
C THR A 21 10.92 9.62 -31.93
N PRO A 22 10.56 10.06 -33.15
CA PRO A 22 10.73 11.44 -33.57
C PRO A 22 10.05 12.44 -32.62
N VAL A 23 10.79 13.47 -32.23
CA VAL A 23 10.29 14.59 -31.40
C VAL A 23 9.20 15.33 -32.16
N HIS A 24 8.02 15.41 -31.56
CA HIS A 24 6.92 16.25 -32.06
C HIS A 24 6.03 16.65 -30.89
N PHE A 25 5.31 17.76 -31.07
CA PHE A 25 4.28 18.20 -30.13
C PHE A 25 2.94 17.56 -30.47
N THR A 26 2.18 17.17 -29.45
CA THR A 26 0.81 16.66 -29.59
C THR A 26 -0.09 17.24 -28.50
N ASP A 27 -1.25 17.75 -28.90
CA ASP A 27 -2.33 18.22 -28.02
C ASP A 27 -3.47 17.19 -27.91
N LYS A 28 -3.32 16.03 -28.57
CA LYS A 28 -4.32 14.98 -28.62
C LYS A 28 -4.34 14.15 -27.34
N PRO A 29 -5.46 14.12 -26.60
CA PRO A 29 -5.57 13.36 -25.36
C PRO A 29 -5.22 11.88 -25.48
N GLU A 30 -5.60 11.23 -26.57
CA GLU A 30 -5.34 9.81 -26.82
C GLU A 30 -3.84 9.47 -26.98
N GLU A 31 -3.01 10.47 -27.32
CA GLU A 31 -1.56 10.33 -27.43
C GLU A 31 -0.90 10.67 -26.08
N TYR A 32 -1.12 11.88 -25.55
CA TYR A 32 -0.41 12.32 -24.34
C TYR A 32 -0.81 11.53 -23.09
N SER A 33 -2.04 11.02 -23.02
CA SER A 33 -2.53 10.30 -21.82
C SER A 33 -1.73 9.02 -21.55
N LYS A 34 -1.16 8.40 -22.60
CA LYS A 34 -0.28 7.24 -22.46
C LYS A 34 1.03 7.61 -21.77
N TYR A 35 1.61 8.77 -22.08
CA TYR A 35 2.81 9.26 -21.41
C TYR A 35 2.53 9.68 -19.96
N TRP A 36 1.38 10.29 -19.68
CA TRP A 36 0.95 10.53 -18.29
C TRP A 36 0.76 9.24 -17.51
N ALA A 37 0.23 8.19 -18.13
CA ALA A 37 0.10 6.88 -17.51
C ALA A 37 1.48 6.27 -17.21
N ILE A 38 2.46 6.41 -18.11
CA ILE A 38 3.85 6.00 -17.85
C ILE A 38 4.41 6.77 -16.65
N ARG A 39 4.36 8.12 -16.66
CA ARG A 39 4.84 8.97 -15.57
C ARG A 39 4.21 8.59 -14.23
N SER A 40 2.88 8.48 -14.19
CA SER A 40 2.13 8.16 -12.96
C SER A 40 2.34 6.71 -12.51
N GLY A 41 2.75 5.84 -13.43
CA GLY A 41 2.99 4.42 -13.21
C GLY A 41 4.39 4.06 -12.73
N ILE A 42 5.35 5.00 -12.66
CA ILE A 42 6.74 4.72 -12.27
C ILE A 42 6.82 4.04 -10.91
N PHE A 43 6.30 4.70 -9.86
CA PHE A 43 6.40 4.18 -8.49
C PHE A 43 5.75 2.80 -8.31
N PRO A 44 4.50 2.56 -8.79
CA PRO A 44 3.92 1.22 -8.79
C PRO A 44 4.70 0.19 -9.60
N SER A 45 5.27 0.58 -10.73
CA SER A 45 6.04 -0.35 -11.58
C SER A 45 7.29 -0.83 -10.85
N VAL A 46 8.07 0.08 -10.28
CA VAL A 46 9.27 -0.25 -9.49
C VAL A 46 8.89 -1.05 -8.24
N GLY A 47 7.86 -0.60 -7.52
CA GLY A 47 7.34 -1.34 -6.37
C GLY A 47 6.81 -2.73 -6.75
N GLY A 48 6.36 -2.96 -7.99
CA GLY A 48 5.80 -4.23 -8.44
C GLY A 48 6.79 -5.23 -9.00
N THR A 49 7.96 -4.78 -9.40
CA THR A 49 9.06 -5.61 -9.87
C THR A 49 10.05 -5.97 -8.75
N ARG A 50 9.96 -5.32 -7.59
CA ARG A 50 10.78 -5.64 -6.41
C ARG A 50 10.67 -7.10 -5.98
N GLU A 51 11.72 -7.59 -5.33
CA GLU A 51 11.68 -8.88 -4.67
C GLU A 51 10.62 -8.88 -3.53
N PRO A 52 9.67 -9.84 -3.52
CA PRO A 52 8.70 -9.94 -2.45
C PRO A 52 9.37 -10.03 -1.07
N GLY A 53 8.87 -9.25 -0.12
CA GLY A 53 9.44 -9.18 1.23
C GLY A 53 10.39 -8.01 1.45
N THR A 54 10.76 -7.31 0.38
CA THR A 54 11.45 -6.01 0.44
C THR A 54 10.47 -4.85 0.52
N THR A 55 10.93 -3.76 1.16
CA THR A 55 10.26 -2.47 1.24
C THR A 55 10.61 -1.64 0.01
N CYS A 56 9.59 -1.10 -0.66
CA CYS A 56 9.78 -0.07 -1.67
C CYS A 56 9.90 1.28 -0.94
N LEU A 57 11.12 1.80 -0.84
CA LEU A 57 11.40 3.10 -0.22
C LEU A 57 11.49 4.15 -1.30
N ILE A 58 10.92 5.32 -1.02
CA ILE A 58 11.09 6.51 -1.85
C ILE A 58 11.75 7.55 -0.95
N GLU A 59 12.89 8.06 -1.38
CA GLU A 59 13.48 9.24 -0.76
C GLU A 59 13.29 10.45 -1.68
N ASP A 60 13.33 11.63 -1.08
CA ASP A 60 12.99 12.90 -1.70
C ASP A 60 14.14 13.88 -1.48
N ILE A 61 14.69 14.45 -2.55
CA ILE A 61 15.87 15.32 -2.51
C ILE A 61 15.72 16.46 -3.51
N ALA A 62 16.44 17.55 -3.31
CA ALA A 62 16.50 18.64 -4.28
C ALA A 62 17.92 19.18 -4.44
N PHE A 63 18.22 19.59 -5.66
CA PHE A 63 19.47 20.23 -6.06
C PHE A 63 19.17 21.58 -6.71
N HIS A 64 20.18 22.44 -6.78
CA HIS A 64 20.12 23.62 -7.63
C HIS A 64 20.00 23.18 -9.10
N ILE A 65 19.20 23.91 -9.89
CA ILE A 65 18.92 23.54 -11.30
C ILE A 65 20.22 23.43 -12.11
N ASP A 66 21.19 24.30 -11.85
CA ASP A 66 22.48 24.33 -12.55
C ASP A 66 23.35 23.12 -12.24
N ASP A 67 23.18 22.48 -11.07
CA ASP A 67 23.93 21.29 -10.65
C ASP A 67 23.20 19.98 -11.01
N LEU A 68 21.95 20.06 -11.43
CA LEU A 68 21.06 18.92 -11.60
C LEU A 68 21.62 17.83 -12.52
N PRO A 69 22.22 18.14 -13.70
CA PRO A 69 22.77 17.11 -14.59
C PRO A 69 23.88 16.29 -13.92
N GLU A 70 24.87 16.96 -13.34
CA GLU A 70 26.01 16.34 -12.66
C GLU A 70 25.56 15.57 -11.41
N ALA A 71 24.74 16.21 -10.57
CA ALA A 71 24.22 15.60 -9.35
C ALA A 71 23.41 14.32 -9.63
N THR A 72 22.63 14.30 -10.72
CA THR A 72 21.88 13.10 -11.14
C THR A 72 22.81 11.95 -11.51
N ALA A 73 23.85 12.21 -12.29
CA ALA A 73 24.80 11.18 -12.72
C ALA A 73 25.58 10.60 -11.53
N GLU A 74 25.97 11.45 -10.58
CA GLU A 74 26.65 11.03 -9.37
C GLU A 74 25.73 10.26 -8.43
N LEU A 75 24.48 10.70 -8.25
CA LEU A 75 23.48 9.97 -7.46
C LEU A 75 23.23 8.58 -8.04
N GLN A 76 23.10 8.46 -9.38
CA GLN A 76 22.94 7.16 -10.04
C GLN A 76 24.13 6.24 -9.75
N THR A 77 25.36 6.78 -9.83
CA THR A 77 26.59 6.03 -9.54
C THR A 77 26.61 5.58 -8.08
N LEU A 78 26.32 6.50 -7.15
CA LEU A 78 26.27 6.24 -5.72
C LEU A 78 25.28 5.12 -5.37
N LEU A 79 24.06 5.17 -5.92
CA LEU A 79 23.04 4.13 -5.73
C LEU A 79 23.55 2.76 -6.22
N ALA A 80 24.17 2.72 -7.40
CA ALA A 80 24.69 1.49 -7.99
C ALA A 80 25.86 0.90 -7.18
N GLU A 81 26.76 1.73 -6.66
CA GLU A 81 27.90 1.34 -5.81
C GLU A 81 27.44 0.76 -4.47
N HIS A 82 26.35 1.29 -3.91
CA HIS A 82 25.71 0.76 -2.70
C HIS A 82 24.80 -0.45 -2.98
N GLY A 83 24.79 -0.98 -4.21
CA GLY A 83 24.10 -2.22 -4.57
C GLY A 83 22.63 -2.06 -5.01
N TYR A 84 22.16 -0.84 -5.27
CA TYR A 84 20.81 -0.53 -5.74
C TYR A 84 20.79 -0.28 -7.25
N ARG A 85 21.23 -1.28 -8.04
CA ARG A 85 21.32 -1.16 -9.51
C ARG A 85 19.95 -1.12 -10.21
N ASP A 86 18.90 -1.53 -9.51
CA ASP A 86 17.50 -1.46 -9.92
C ASP A 86 16.79 -0.19 -9.42
N ALA A 87 17.52 0.73 -8.80
CA ALA A 87 16.97 2.00 -8.35
C ALA A 87 16.44 2.83 -9.52
N CYS A 88 15.40 3.62 -9.25
CA CYS A 88 14.80 4.52 -10.22
C CYS A 88 14.84 5.94 -9.68
N ILE A 89 15.46 6.85 -10.43
CA ILE A 89 15.40 8.29 -10.17
C ILE A 89 14.31 8.88 -11.07
N TYR A 90 13.37 9.61 -10.46
CA TYR A 90 12.30 10.30 -11.18
C TYR A 90 11.88 11.53 -10.37
N GLY A 91 11.20 12.49 -10.97
CA GLY A 91 10.64 13.59 -10.20
C GLY A 91 10.40 14.84 -11.01
N HIS A 92 10.50 15.94 -10.31
CA HIS A 92 10.16 17.28 -10.73
C HIS A 92 11.41 18.06 -11.13
N ALA A 93 12.02 17.65 -12.25
CA ALA A 93 13.32 18.19 -12.69
C ALA A 93 13.34 19.72 -12.82
N LEU A 94 12.23 20.34 -13.24
CA LEU A 94 12.12 21.80 -13.37
C LEU A 94 12.19 22.53 -12.02
N GLU A 95 11.85 21.85 -10.94
CA GLU A 95 11.91 22.35 -9.56
C GLU A 95 13.23 21.92 -8.86
N GLY A 96 14.16 21.28 -9.59
CA GLY A 96 15.37 20.71 -9.01
C GLY A 96 15.11 19.52 -8.08
N ASN A 97 13.87 19.02 -8.03
CA ASN A 97 13.45 17.99 -7.09
C ASN A 97 13.43 16.60 -7.74
N PHE A 98 14.12 15.66 -7.11
CA PHE A 98 14.07 14.25 -7.47
C PHE A 98 13.64 13.38 -6.31
N HIS A 99 13.05 12.26 -6.71
CA HIS A 99 12.87 11.10 -5.88
C HIS A 99 13.74 9.98 -6.40
N PHE A 100 14.27 9.18 -5.50
CA PHE A 100 14.85 7.90 -5.87
C PHE A 100 14.15 6.77 -5.13
N ILE A 101 13.84 5.71 -5.87
CA ILE A 101 13.17 4.53 -5.35
C ILE A 101 14.21 3.43 -5.18
N ILE A 102 14.26 2.81 -4.00
CA ILE A 102 15.08 1.64 -3.73
C ILE A 102 14.24 0.51 -3.14
N ASN A 103 14.63 -0.72 -3.46
CA ASN A 103 14.07 -1.92 -2.88
C ASN A 103 14.99 -2.42 -1.76
N GLN A 104 14.50 -2.36 -0.53
CA GLN A 104 15.32 -2.60 0.66
C GLN A 104 14.65 -3.60 1.60
N SER A 105 15.35 -4.68 1.92
CA SER A 105 14.99 -5.57 3.03
C SER A 105 15.70 -5.13 4.31
N PHE A 106 15.06 -5.35 5.46
CA PHE A 106 15.62 -4.99 6.77
C PHE A 106 15.71 -6.23 7.67
N ASN A 107 15.84 -7.41 7.06
CA ASN A 107 15.79 -8.69 7.76
C ASN A 107 17.15 -9.08 8.35
N THR A 108 18.25 -8.54 7.83
CA THR A 108 19.62 -8.83 8.28
C THR A 108 20.39 -7.56 8.62
N GLU A 109 21.36 -7.68 9.53
CA GLU A 109 22.24 -6.56 9.90
C GLU A 109 23.04 -6.03 8.70
N THR A 110 23.46 -6.91 7.77
CA THR A 110 24.17 -6.52 6.55
C THR A 110 23.31 -5.60 5.68
N GLU A 111 22.03 -5.92 5.50
CA GLU A 111 21.13 -5.08 4.71
C GLU A 111 20.86 -3.74 5.39
N VAL A 112 20.67 -3.74 6.72
CA VAL A 112 20.52 -2.52 7.51
C VAL A 112 21.77 -1.63 7.38
N LYS A 113 22.97 -2.21 7.47
CA LYS A 113 24.24 -1.50 7.32
C LYS A 113 24.40 -0.90 5.92
N ARG A 114 24.05 -1.64 4.86
CA ARG A 114 24.07 -1.13 3.48
C ARG A 114 23.16 0.08 3.31
N TYR A 115 21.96 0.05 3.91
CA TYR A 115 21.06 1.20 3.90
C TYR A 115 21.62 2.38 4.71
N GLN A 116 22.22 2.10 5.87
CA GLN A 116 22.88 3.12 6.68
C GLN A 116 23.98 3.85 5.88
N GLU A 117 24.87 3.09 5.24
CA GLU A 117 25.97 3.61 4.41
C GLU A 117 25.43 4.43 3.24
N LEU A 118 24.36 3.96 2.58
CA LEU A 118 23.69 4.71 1.52
C LEU A 118 23.19 6.07 2.03
N MET A 119 22.46 6.12 3.14
CA MET A 119 21.88 7.37 3.65
C MET A 119 22.95 8.38 4.08
N GLU A 120 24.06 7.90 4.66
CA GLU A 120 25.23 8.73 4.98
C GLU A 120 25.86 9.30 3.71
N ALA A 121 26.06 8.47 2.68
CA ALA A 121 26.63 8.90 1.40
C ALA A 121 25.71 9.88 0.64
N VAL A 122 24.39 9.63 0.63
CA VAL A 122 23.39 10.55 0.05
C VAL A 122 23.41 11.89 0.79
N THR A 123 23.53 11.89 2.12
CA THR A 123 23.63 13.12 2.91
C THR A 123 24.87 13.94 2.52
N GLN A 124 26.04 13.31 2.40
CA GLN A 124 27.27 13.97 1.97
C GLN A 124 27.16 14.52 0.55
N LEU A 125 26.60 13.73 -0.38
CA LEU A 125 26.39 14.17 -1.76
C LEU A 125 25.46 15.38 -1.81
N VAL A 126 24.26 15.26 -1.23
CA VAL A 126 23.22 16.28 -1.35
C VAL A 126 23.58 17.53 -0.58
N VAL A 127 23.88 17.40 0.72
CA VAL A 127 24.05 18.57 1.61
C VAL A 127 25.46 19.14 1.50
N GLU A 128 26.51 18.31 1.64
CA GLU A 128 27.87 18.85 1.75
C GLU A 128 28.45 19.26 0.39
N LYS A 129 28.19 18.49 -0.67
CA LYS A 129 28.76 18.76 -1.99
C LYS A 129 27.94 19.74 -2.82
N TYR A 130 26.63 19.56 -2.87
CA TYR A 130 25.74 20.33 -3.75
C TYR A 130 24.90 21.40 -3.03
N ASP A 131 25.05 21.53 -1.70
CA ASP A 131 24.24 22.45 -0.87
C ASP A 131 22.73 22.29 -1.14
N GLY A 132 22.32 21.04 -1.36
CA GLY A 132 20.96 20.64 -1.68
C GLY A 132 20.11 20.33 -0.44
N SER A 133 18.89 19.90 -0.69
CA SER A 133 17.88 19.58 0.34
C SER A 133 17.59 18.08 0.37
N LEU A 134 17.50 17.49 1.57
CA LEU A 134 17.15 16.07 1.81
C LEU A 134 15.64 15.84 1.91
N LYS A 135 14.87 16.80 1.38
CA LYS A 135 13.41 16.78 1.28
C LYS A 135 12.95 17.85 0.31
N ALA A 136 11.77 17.68 -0.26
CA ALA A 136 11.06 18.71 -0.98
C ALA A 136 9.55 18.61 -0.68
N GLU A 137 8.81 17.78 -1.42
CA GLU A 137 7.35 17.72 -1.35
C GLU A 137 6.81 16.73 -0.31
N HIS A 138 7.60 15.73 0.10
CA HIS A 138 7.12 14.67 0.99
C HIS A 138 7.45 14.88 2.48
N GLY A 139 8.13 15.98 2.82
CA GLY A 139 8.43 16.40 4.19
C GLY A 139 9.44 15.50 4.92
N THR A 140 9.63 15.76 6.21
CA THR A 140 10.57 15.00 7.05
C THR A 140 9.85 13.94 7.88
N GLY A 141 10.30 12.69 7.75
CA GLY A 141 9.93 11.59 8.64
C GLY A 141 11.10 11.13 9.54
N ARG A 142 10.85 10.07 10.33
CA ARG A 142 11.85 9.45 11.22
C ARG A 142 13.15 9.06 10.50
N ASN A 143 13.05 8.76 9.21
CA ASN A 143 14.18 8.38 8.39
C ASN A 143 15.18 9.53 8.18
N MET A 144 14.65 10.75 8.05
CA MET A 144 15.45 11.95 7.83
C MET A 144 15.76 12.73 9.10
N ALA A 145 15.12 12.39 10.22
CA ALA A 145 15.22 13.11 11.50
C ALA A 145 16.66 13.40 11.96
N PRO A 146 17.63 12.46 11.88
CA PRO A 146 19.02 12.73 12.27
C PRO A 146 19.71 13.76 11.37
N PHE A 147 19.28 13.85 10.10
CA PHE A 147 19.93 14.64 9.07
C PHE A 147 19.41 16.08 8.98
N VAL A 148 18.19 16.34 9.50
CA VAL A 148 17.55 17.68 9.49
C VAL A 148 18.46 18.77 10.03
N LYS A 149 19.19 18.48 11.11
CA LYS A 149 20.07 19.45 11.76
C LYS A 149 21.27 19.81 10.87
N TYR A 150 21.80 18.85 10.12
CA TYR A 150 22.91 19.06 9.20
C TYR A 150 22.47 19.96 8.03
N GLU A 151 21.27 19.73 7.53
CA GLU A 151 20.69 20.48 6.42
C GLU A 151 20.22 21.90 6.80
N TRP A 152 19.56 22.07 7.96
CA TRP A 152 19.05 23.38 8.40
C TRP A 152 20.08 24.25 9.10
N GLY A 153 21.15 23.64 9.60
CA GLY A 153 22.07 24.26 10.53
C GLY A 153 21.51 24.43 11.95
N GLU A 154 22.42 24.72 12.88
CA GLU A 154 22.15 24.80 14.33
C GLU A 154 21.05 25.79 14.69
N ALA A 155 21.11 27.01 14.15
CA ALA A 155 20.21 28.09 14.56
C ALA A 155 18.76 27.79 14.19
N ALA A 156 18.49 27.43 12.93
CA ALA A 156 17.14 27.11 12.47
C ALA A 156 16.59 25.86 13.17
N PHE A 157 17.41 24.82 13.34
CA PHE A 157 17.02 23.62 14.09
C PHE A 157 16.56 23.94 15.51
N HIS A 158 17.33 24.75 16.26
CA HIS A 158 17.00 25.14 17.62
C HIS A 158 15.75 26.01 17.72
N HIS A 159 15.52 26.95 16.78
CA HIS A 159 14.29 27.72 16.74
C HIS A 159 13.06 26.84 16.51
N MET A 160 13.14 25.89 15.58
CA MET A 160 12.04 24.98 15.30
C MET A 160 11.78 24.01 16.47
N LYS A 161 12.84 23.54 17.16
CA LYS A 161 12.71 22.75 18.39
C LYS A 161 12.03 23.55 19.51
N ALA A 162 12.39 24.83 19.69
CA ALA A 162 11.74 25.71 20.67
C ALA A 162 10.25 25.94 20.36
N ILE A 163 9.89 26.12 19.08
CA ILE A 163 8.47 26.21 18.66
C ILE A 163 7.72 24.92 19.05
N LYS A 164 8.32 23.76 18.77
CA LYS A 164 7.74 22.46 19.15
C LYS A 164 7.51 22.37 20.67
N GLU A 165 8.48 22.78 21.47
CA GLU A 165 8.38 22.77 22.94
C GLU A 165 7.28 23.72 23.47
N LEU A 166 7.07 24.87 22.82
CA LEU A 166 6.00 25.82 23.19
C LEU A 166 4.60 25.23 22.97
N PHE A 167 4.39 24.54 21.85
CA PHE A 167 3.07 23.96 21.50
C PHE A 167 2.85 22.54 22.05
N ASP A 168 3.93 21.83 22.41
CA ASP A 168 3.88 20.46 22.90
C ASP A 168 4.86 20.23 24.06
N PRO A 169 4.67 20.90 25.21
CA PRO A 169 5.59 20.84 26.34
C PRO A 169 5.70 19.45 26.99
N LYS A 170 4.74 18.56 26.69
CA LYS A 170 4.73 17.17 27.17
C LYS A 170 5.24 16.18 26.12
N GLY A 171 5.57 16.62 24.91
CA GLY A 171 6.07 15.77 23.81
C GLY A 171 5.06 14.71 23.34
N LEU A 172 3.76 15.00 23.39
CA LEU A 172 2.71 14.04 23.05
C LEU A 172 2.40 13.98 21.55
N LEU A 173 2.67 15.06 20.82
CA LEU A 173 2.31 15.18 19.41
C LEU A 173 3.41 14.57 18.53
N ASN A 174 3.29 13.27 18.22
CA ASN A 174 4.17 12.54 17.29
C ASN A 174 5.69 12.63 17.63
N PRO A 175 6.11 12.14 18.81
CA PRO A 175 7.49 12.27 19.28
C PRO A 175 8.49 11.54 18.37
N GLY A 176 9.69 12.13 18.23
CA GLY A 176 10.83 11.51 17.53
C GLY A 176 10.74 11.49 16.00
N VAL A 177 9.76 12.16 15.38
CA VAL A 177 9.58 12.15 13.91
C VAL A 177 10.43 13.16 13.17
N ILE A 178 10.57 14.37 13.72
CA ILE A 178 11.42 15.42 13.15
C ILE A 178 12.59 15.66 14.10
N PHE A 179 12.28 16.03 15.35
CA PHE A 179 13.28 16.19 16.39
C PHE A 179 13.46 14.86 17.11
N ASN A 180 14.64 14.28 16.92
CA ASN A 180 15.04 13.04 17.56
C ASN A 180 16.50 13.15 17.98
N ASP A 181 16.79 12.87 19.25
CA ASP A 181 18.15 12.96 19.78
C ASP A 181 18.93 11.64 19.58
N ASP A 182 18.27 10.57 19.10
CA ASP A 182 18.93 9.30 18.72
C ASP A 182 19.45 9.39 17.26
N PRO A 183 20.77 9.49 17.04
CA PRO A 183 21.32 9.62 15.69
C PRO A 183 21.06 8.38 14.83
N ASN A 184 20.77 7.23 15.45
CA ASN A 184 20.50 5.97 14.76
C ASN A 184 19.00 5.67 14.66
N CYS A 185 18.10 6.65 14.85
CA CYS A 185 16.67 6.39 14.86
C CYS A 185 16.12 5.89 13.52
N TYR A 186 16.76 6.30 12.41
CA TYR A 186 16.41 5.93 11.04
C TYR A 186 16.67 4.45 10.70
N ILE A 187 17.53 3.78 11.49
CA ILE A 187 17.85 2.36 11.32
C ILE A 187 17.20 1.44 12.37
N LYS A 188 16.14 1.91 13.03
CA LYS A 188 15.44 1.19 14.10
C LYS A 188 13.94 1.09 13.82
N ASN A 189 13.29 0.11 14.47
CA ASN A 189 11.83 -0.05 14.44
C ASN A 189 11.24 -0.14 13.02
N PHE A 190 11.97 -0.78 12.10
CA PHE A 190 11.48 -1.00 10.75
C PHE A 190 10.18 -1.79 10.77
N LYS A 191 9.26 -1.38 9.90
CA LYS A 191 8.06 -2.16 9.66
C LYS A 191 8.45 -3.39 8.82
N PRO A 192 8.32 -4.62 9.35
CA PRO A 192 8.63 -5.80 8.57
C PRO A 192 7.58 -5.98 7.45
N LEU A 193 7.99 -6.58 6.34
CA LEU A 193 7.10 -6.97 5.23
C LEU A 193 7.09 -8.48 5.01
N PRO A 194 6.63 -9.27 6.00
CA PRO A 194 6.63 -10.72 5.88
C PRO A 194 5.70 -11.17 4.75
N LEU A 195 6.12 -12.20 4.01
CA LEU A 195 5.27 -12.81 2.98
C LEU A 195 4.06 -13.51 3.61
N THR A 196 2.93 -13.52 2.90
CA THR A 196 1.71 -14.19 3.33
C THR A 196 1.08 -15.03 2.24
N HIS A 197 0.86 -14.47 1.05
CA HIS A 197 0.19 -15.18 -0.03
C HIS A 197 0.54 -14.53 -1.38
N PRO A 198 0.89 -15.31 -2.41
CA PRO A 198 1.39 -14.77 -3.68
C PRO A 198 0.47 -13.75 -4.35
N SER A 199 -0.86 -13.86 -4.17
CA SER A 199 -1.83 -12.92 -4.73
C SER A 199 -1.75 -11.49 -4.15
N VAL A 200 -1.08 -11.30 -3.01
CA VAL A 200 -0.98 -10.01 -2.32
C VAL A 200 0.45 -9.63 -1.91
N ASP A 201 1.43 -10.51 -2.08
CA ASP A 201 2.82 -10.25 -1.66
C ASP A 201 3.48 -9.08 -2.42
N LYS A 202 2.96 -8.74 -3.60
CA LYS A 202 3.34 -7.52 -4.33
C LYS A 202 2.88 -6.22 -3.65
N CYS A 203 2.01 -6.27 -2.63
CA CYS A 203 1.48 -5.07 -1.99
C CYS A 203 2.57 -4.23 -1.31
N ILE A 204 2.65 -2.97 -1.71
CA ILE A 204 3.51 -1.93 -1.11
C ILE A 204 2.80 -1.11 -0.02
N GLU A 205 1.56 -1.49 0.34
CA GLU A 205 0.78 -0.88 1.42
C GLU A 205 0.47 0.64 1.28
N CYS A 206 0.43 1.13 0.05
CA CYS A 206 0.12 2.53 -0.31
C CYS A 206 -1.30 2.99 0.05
N GLY A 207 -2.28 2.08 0.10
CA GLY A 207 -3.65 2.41 0.51
C GLY A 207 -4.59 2.91 -0.59
N PHE A 208 -4.16 3.01 -1.85
CA PHE A 208 -5.04 3.39 -2.98
C PHE A 208 -6.29 2.51 -3.10
N CYS A 209 -6.20 1.24 -2.68
CA CYS A 209 -7.33 0.32 -2.69
C CYS A 209 -8.41 0.62 -1.64
N GLU A 210 -8.13 1.48 -0.65
CA GLU A 210 -9.03 1.74 0.47
C GLU A 210 -10.29 2.51 0.04
N VAL A 211 -10.21 3.34 -1.00
CA VAL A 211 -11.36 4.11 -1.51
C VAL A 211 -12.49 3.25 -2.07
N ASN A 212 -12.15 2.08 -2.63
CA ASN A 212 -13.14 1.12 -3.17
C ASN A 212 -13.51 0.02 -2.16
N CYS A 213 -12.86 -0.01 -0.99
CA CYS A 213 -13.13 -1.04 -0.02
C CYS A 213 -14.41 -0.71 0.75
N LEU A 214 -15.48 -1.48 0.51
CA LEU A 214 -16.80 -1.29 1.13
C LEU A 214 -16.81 -1.30 2.66
N THR A 215 -15.74 -1.80 3.28
CA THR A 215 -15.59 -1.91 4.74
C THR A 215 -14.55 -0.97 5.33
N CYS A 216 -13.92 -0.14 4.49
CA CYS A 216 -13.02 0.90 4.95
C CYS A 216 -13.78 1.86 5.88
N GLY A 217 -13.19 2.17 7.03
CA GLY A 217 -13.82 3.00 8.06
C GLY A 217 -14.87 2.29 8.93
N PHE A 218 -15.32 1.08 8.55
CA PHE A 218 -16.19 0.24 9.38
C PHE A 218 -15.38 -0.81 10.17
N VAL A 219 -14.51 -1.56 9.47
CA VAL A 219 -13.60 -2.56 10.05
C VAL A 219 -12.24 -2.47 9.36
N LEU A 220 -11.60 -3.60 8.98
CA LEU A 220 -10.35 -3.59 8.23
C LEU A 220 -10.58 -3.25 6.75
N SER A 221 -9.81 -2.28 6.25
CA SER A 221 -9.69 -2.01 4.83
C SER A 221 -8.98 -3.14 4.07
N SER A 222 -9.01 -3.13 2.73
CA SER A 222 -8.27 -4.10 1.91
C SER A 222 -6.77 -4.12 2.22
N ARG A 223 -6.14 -2.96 2.38
CA ARG A 223 -4.73 -2.87 2.80
C ARG A 223 -4.52 -3.45 4.20
N GLN A 224 -5.36 -3.08 5.17
CA GLN A 224 -5.20 -3.54 6.55
C GLN A 224 -5.38 -5.07 6.67
N ARG A 225 -6.24 -5.68 5.85
CA ARG A 225 -6.38 -7.15 5.78
C ARG A 225 -5.06 -7.82 5.39
N ILE A 226 -4.38 -7.29 4.38
CA ILE A 226 -3.06 -7.78 3.97
C ILE A 226 -2.06 -7.65 5.11
N VAL A 227 -1.99 -6.48 5.77
CA VAL A 227 -1.07 -6.23 6.91
C VAL A 227 -1.29 -7.25 8.04
N VAL A 228 -2.55 -7.49 8.44
CA VAL A 228 -2.83 -8.44 9.52
C VAL A 228 -2.50 -9.88 9.11
N GLN A 229 -2.75 -10.26 7.86
CA GLN A 229 -2.38 -11.60 7.35
C GLN A 229 -0.86 -11.81 7.26
N ARG A 230 -0.12 -10.76 6.90
CA ARG A 230 1.35 -10.73 6.98
C ARG A 230 1.83 -11.01 8.40
N GLU A 231 1.24 -10.37 9.40
CA GLU A 231 1.59 -10.61 10.81
C GLU A 231 1.21 -12.01 11.28
N ILE A 232 0.03 -12.53 10.91
CA ILE A 232 -0.37 -13.91 11.20
C ILE A 232 0.65 -14.89 10.60
N SER A 233 1.08 -14.66 9.36
CA SER A 233 2.08 -15.49 8.67
C SER A 233 3.47 -15.39 9.32
N HIS A 234 3.86 -14.20 9.76
CA HIS A 234 5.09 -14.00 10.53
C HIS A 234 5.08 -14.80 11.83
N LEU A 235 4.03 -14.64 12.64
CA LEU A 235 3.88 -15.35 13.91
C LEU A 235 3.86 -16.87 13.72
N ARG A 236 3.13 -17.38 12.71
CA ARG A 236 3.14 -18.81 12.33
C ARG A 236 4.54 -19.32 12.03
N ARG A 237 5.33 -18.60 11.23
CA ARG A 237 6.70 -19.00 10.88
C ARG A 237 7.67 -18.88 12.04
N SER A 238 7.52 -17.86 12.88
CA SER A 238 8.41 -17.64 14.02
C SER A 238 8.29 -18.73 15.08
N GLY A 239 7.11 -19.36 15.19
CA GLY A 239 6.78 -20.30 16.27
C GLY A 239 6.71 -19.66 17.66
N LYS A 240 6.83 -18.33 17.75
CA LYS A 240 6.80 -17.54 18.98
C LYS A 240 5.40 -16.94 19.20
N GLU A 241 5.11 -16.56 20.44
CA GLU A 241 3.86 -15.85 20.82
C GLU A 241 2.56 -16.57 20.38
N SER A 242 2.45 -17.88 20.68
CA SER A 242 1.30 -18.71 20.29
C SER A 242 -0.06 -18.15 20.74
N GLU A 243 -0.13 -17.53 21.92
CA GLU A 243 -1.34 -16.89 22.43
C GLU A 243 -1.76 -15.67 21.58
N ARG A 244 -0.78 -14.84 21.18
CA ARG A 244 -1.02 -13.69 20.30
C ARG A 244 -1.46 -14.13 18.91
N LEU A 245 -0.83 -15.18 18.36
CA LEU A 245 -1.25 -15.79 17.10
C LEU A 245 -2.70 -16.29 17.16
N ALA A 246 -3.05 -17.06 18.20
CA ALA A 246 -4.41 -17.57 18.38
C ALA A 246 -5.43 -16.43 18.51
N THR A 247 -5.07 -15.38 19.25
CA THR A 247 -5.90 -14.18 19.41
C THR A 247 -6.11 -13.46 18.09
N LEU A 248 -5.04 -13.22 17.31
CA LEU A 248 -5.13 -12.56 16.01
C LEU A 248 -5.95 -13.36 15.01
N ILE A 249 -5.78 -14.67 14.92
CA ILE A 249 -6.60 -15.53 14.05
C ILE A 249 -8.07 -15.42 14.44
N LYS A 250 -8.38 -15.51 15.73
CA LYS A 250 -9.76 -15.41 16.24
C LYS A 250 -10.36 -14.03 15.93
N GLN A 251 -9.62 -12.96 16.19
CA GLN A 251 -10.08 -11.58 15.98
C GLN A 251 -10.12 -11.19 14.51
N TYR A 252 -9.35 -11.83 13.62
CA TYR A 252 -9.39 -11.56 12.18
C TYR A 252 -10.68 -12.07 11.53
N ARG A 253 -11.34 -13.09 12.09
CA ARG A 253 -12.48 -13.77 11.46
C ARG A 253 -13.60 -12.80 10.99
N TYR A 254 -14.10 -11.96 11.88
CA TYR A 254 -15.14 -11.00 11.49
C TYR A 254 -14.59 -9.81 10.67
N PRO A 255 -13.69 -8.98 11.20
CA PRO A 255 -13.24 -7.75 10.55
C PRO A 255 -12.33 -7.99 9.33
N GLY A 256 -11.72 -9.17 9.21
CA GLY A 256 -10.73 -9.53 8.19
C GLY A 256 -11.21 -10.54 7.13
N GLU A 257 -12.15 -11.42 7.45
CA GLU A 257 -12.63 -12.46 6.52
C GLU A 257 -14.13 -12.30 6.19
N GLN A 258 -15.01 -12.29 7.18
CA GLN A 258 -16.47 -12.30 6.94
C GLN A 258 -17.01 -11.00 6.35
N THR A 259 -16.38 -9.88 6.68
CA THR A 259 -16.76 -8.56 6.20
C THR A 259 -16.26 -8.26 4.78
N CYS A 260 -15.27 -8.99 4.27
CA CYS A 260 -14.85 -8.84 2.88
C CYS A 260 -15.85 -9.52 1.94
N ALA A 261 -16.44 -8.76 1.01
CA ALA A 261 -17.38 -9.32 0.03
C ALA A 261 -16.72 -10.30 -0.96
N GLY A 262 -15.40 -10.24 -1.13
CA GLY A 262 -14.69 -11.03 -2.14
C GLY A 262 -14.93 -10.57 -3.58
N ASP A 263 -15.45 -9.35 -3.77
CA ASP A 263 -15.84 -8.79 -5.06
C ASP A 263 -14.67 -8.34 -5.95
N GLY A 264 -13.50 -8.08 -5.36
CA GLY A 264 -12.32 -7.60 -6.08
C GLY A 264 -12.33 -6.12 -6.44
N LEU A 265 -13.29 -5.30 -5.97
CA LEU A 265 -13.36 -3.88 -6.31
C LEU A 265 -12.10 -3.08 -5.93
N CYS A 266 -11.38 -3.57 -4.91
CA CYS A 266 -10.09 -3.01 -4.50
C CYS A 266 -9.01 -3.06 -5.58
N GLU A 267 -9.12 -3.97 -6.54
CA GLU A 267 -8.17 -4.15 -7.65
C GLU A 267 -8.23 -2.95 -8.61
N ILE A 268 -9.42 -2.38 -8.83
CA ILE A 268 -9.67 -1.29 -9.79
C ILE A 268 -8.82 -0.05 -9.51
N SER A 269 -8.62 0.28 -8.23
CA SER A 269 -7.78 1.42 -7.82
C SER A 269 -6.40 1.00 -7.35
N CYS A 270 -6.10 -0.30 -7.30
CA CYS A 270 -4.78 -0.75 -6.90
C CYS A 270 -3.83 -0.60 -8.08
N PRO A 271 -2.77 0.23 -8.00
CA PRO A 271 -1.86 0.40 -9.12
C PRO A 271 -0.99 -0.84 -9.39
N MET A 272 -1.10 -1.84 -8.52
CA MET A 272 -0.41 -3.13 -8.57
C MET A 272 -1.32 -4.27 -9.05
N ASN A 273 -2.59 -3.97 -9.39
CA ASN A 273 -3.64 -4.95 -9.71
C ASN A 273 -3.81 -6.02 -8.63
N ILE A 274 -3.79 -5.62 -7.35
CA ILE A 274 -3.94 -6.55 -6.23
C ILE A 274 -5.41 -6.71 -5.88
N ASN A 275 -5.86 -7.96 -5.92
CA ASN A 275 -7.19 -8.36 -5.51
C ASN A 275 -7.17 -9.02 -4.12
N THR A 276 -7.59 -8.28 -3.10
CA THR A 276 -7.70 -8.80 -1.72
C THR A 276 -8.82 -9.83 -1.56
N GLY A 277 -9.79 -9.86 -2.49
CA GLY A 277 -10.80 -10.91 -2.57
C GLY A 277 -10.18 -12.29 -2.79
N ASN A 278 -9.14 -12.39 -3.63
CA ASN A 278 -8.40 -13.65 -3.83
C ASN A 278 -7.73 -14.15 -2.55
N LEU A 279 -7.14 -13.26 -1.75
CA LEU A 279 -6.62 -13.62 -0.42
C LEU A 279 -7.74 -14.12 0.49
N THR A 280 -8.88 -13.46 0.49
CA THR A 280 -10.04 -13.86 1.31
C THR A 280 -10.59 -15.23 0.88
N HIS A 281 -10.63 -15.51 -0.42
CA HIS A 281 -11.02 -16.83 -0.94
C HIS A 281 -10.06 -17.93 -0.47
N ALA A 282 -8.74 -17.69 -0.54
CA ALA A 282 -7.74 -18.64 -0.03
C ALA A 282 -7.94 -18.91 1.47
N ILE A 283 -8.16 -17.87 2.28
CA ILE A 283 -8.42 -18.02 3.72
C ILE A 283 -9.70 -18.82 3.99
N ARG A 284 -10.77 -18.60 3.21
CA ARG A 284 -12.02 -19.36 3.34
C ARG A 284 -11.86 -20.82 2.91
N GLU A 285 -11.05 -21.08 1.89
CA GLU A 285 -10.72 -22.43 1.44
C GLU A 285 -9.94 -23.21 2.51
N GLU A 286 -8.98 -22.57 3.20
CA GLU A 286 -8.24 -23.17 4.32
C GLU A 286 -9.17 -23.64 5.45
N GLN A 287 -10.31 -22.97 5.65
CA GLN A 287 -11.31 -23.34 6.67
C GLN A 287 -12.23 -24.48 6.23
N LEU A 288 -12.25 -24.83 4.94
CA LEU A 288 -13.08 -25.87 4.35
C LEU A 288 -12.21 -26.89 3.60
N PRO A 289 -11.35 -27.65 4.31
CA PRO A 289 -10.43 -28.58 3.68
C PRO A 289 -11.17 -29.63 2.85
N LYS A 290 -10.55 -30.07 1.75
CA LYS A 290 -11.08 -31.12 0.88
C LYS A 290 -11.49 -32.35 1.68
N GLY A 291 -12.70 -32.83 1.46
CA GLY A 291 -13.28 -33.98 2.18
C GLY A 291 -14.05 -33.63 3.45
N SER A 292 -13.95 -32.38 3.96
CA SER A 292 -14.82 -31.89 5.03
C SER A 292 -16.30 -31.90 4.62
N LEU A 293 -17.21 -31.95 5.59
CA LEU A 293 -18.65 -31.90 5.33
C LEU A 293 -19.02 -30.62 4.56
N GLY A 294 -18.47 -29.47 4.96
CA GLY A 294 -18.72 -28.19 4.29
C GLY A 294 -18.24 -28.18 2.84
N TYR A 295 -17.06 -28.74 2.56
CA TYR A 295 -16.56 -28.89 1.19
C TYR A 295 -17.50 -29.75 0.33
N LYS A 296 -17.92 -30.91 0.85
CA LYS A 296 -18.86 -31.81 0.16
C LYS A 296 -20.22 -31.15 -0.10
N THR A 297 -20.74 -30.40 0.88
CA THR A 297 -21.98 -29.63 0.70
C THR A 297 -21.82 -28.54 -0.36
N GLY A 298 -20.68 -27.85 -0.39
CA GLY A 298 -20.36 -26.86 -1.42
C GLY A 298 -20.24 -27.47 -2.81
N GLU A 299 -19.55 -28.60 -2.94
CA GLU A 299 -19.40 -29.35 -4.19
C GLU A 299 -20.76 -29.86 -4.71
N PHE A 300 -21.59 -30.41 -3.83
CA PHE A 300 -22.97 -30.76 -4.18
C PHE A 300 -23.74 -29.52 -4.66
N ALA A 301 -23.65 -28.41 -3.95
CA ALA A 301 -24.35 -27.19 -4.32
C ALA A 301 -23.89 -26.64 -5.69
N ALA A 302 -22.59 -26.70 -5.99
CA ALA A 302 -22.03 -26.29 -7.27
C ALA A 302 -22.54 -27.21 -8.42
N ASN A 303 -22.55 -28.52 -8.21
CA ASN A 303 -23.00 -29.50 -9.21
C ASN A 303 -24.53 -29.51 -9.42
N HIS A 304 -25.30 -29.02 -8.43
CA HIS A 304 -26.77 -28.97 -8.48
C HIS A 304 -27.34 -27.54 -8.45
N PHE A 305 -26.55 -26.55 -8.86
CA PHE A 305 -26.90 -25.13 -8.72
C PHE A 305 -28.24 -24.75 -9.37
N ALA A 306 -28.55 -25.31 -10.55
CA ALA A 306 -29.81 -25.06 -11.24
C ALA A 306 -31.04 -25.51 -10.43
N GLY A 307 -30.96 -26.68 -9.79
CA GLY A 307 -32.02 -27.21 -8.93
C GLY A 307 -32.19 -26.39 -7.65
N ILE A 308 -31.08 -26.01 -7.02
CA ILE A 308 -31.09 -25.14 -5.83
C ILE A 308 -31.71 -23.78 -6.17
N LYS A 309 -31.32 -23.19 -7.30
CA LYS A 309 -31.89 -21.93 -7.79
C LYS A 309 -33.39 -22.04 -8.04
N ALA A 310 -33.86 -23.14 -8.65
CA ALA A 310 -35.28 -23.36 -8.88
C ALA A 310 -36.08 -23.49 -7.57
N ALA A 311 -35.47 -24.03 -6.51
CA ALA A 311 -36.10 -24.18 -5.19
C ALA A 311 -36.17 -22.87 -4.38
N LEU A 312 -35.35 -21.86 -4.68
CA LEU A 312 -35.34 -20.58 -3.95
C LEU A 312 -36.68 -19.84 -4.01
N ARG A 313 -37.33 -19.81 -5.18
CA ARG A 313 -38.59 -19.07 -5.36
C ARG A 313 -39.72 -19.69 -4.52
N PRO A 314 -40.00 -21.01 -4.57
CA PRO A 314 -40.95 -21.66 -3.66
C PRO A 314 -40.61 -21.43 -2.18
N ALA A 315 -39.33 -21.49 -1.80
CA ALA A 315 -38.91 -21.28 -0.41
C ALA A 315 -39.24 -19.86 0.08
N LEU A 316 -38.99 -18.84 -0.74
CA LEU A 316 -39.36 -17.45 -0.43
C LEU A 316 -40.89 -17.27 -0.36
N THR A 317 -41.67 -17.96 -1.19
CA THR A 317 -43.14 -17.96 -1.11
C THR A 317 -43.62 -18.52 0.22
N ILE A 318 -43.07 -19.66 0.65
CA ILE A 318 -43.41 -20.29 1.94
C ILE A 318 -43.02 -19.36 3.10
N ALA A 319 -41.84 -18.76 3.06
CA ALA A 319 -41.40 -17.81 4.08
C ALA A 319 -42.31 -16.59 4.18
N ASN A 320 -42.76 -16.04 3.04
CA ASN A 320 -43.71 -14.93 3.01
C ASN A 320 -45.11 -15.33 3.52
N ALA A 321 -45.58 -16.53 3.18
CA ALA A 321 -46.84 -17.06 3.71
C ALA A 321 -46.76 -17.25 5.24
N ALA A 322 -45.67 -17.83 5.75
CA ALA A 322 -45.44 -17.95 7.19
C ALA A 322 -45.41 -16.57 7.88
N HIS A 323 -44.76 -15.57 7.26
CA HIS A 323 -44.75 -14.20 7.77
C HIS A 323 -46.15 -13.58 7.83
N SER A 324 -47.00 -13.80 6.81
CA SER A 324 -48.38 -13.29 6.82
C SER A 324 -49.26 -13.85 7.93
N VAL A 325 -48.96 -15.07 8.40
CA VAL A 325 -49.71 -15.73 9.49
C VAL A 325 -49.13 -15.37 10.86
N LEU A 326 -47.81 -15.41 11.01
CA LEU A 326 -47.13 -15.22 12.29
C LEU A 326 -46.92 -13.73 12.65
N GLY A 327 -46.89 -12.86 11.65
CA GLY A 327 -46.50 -11.47 11.81
C GLY A 327 -45.00 -11.25 12.06
N THR A 328 -44.57 -9.99 11.98
CA THR A 328 -43.14 -9.62 11.95
C THR A 328 -42.36 -10.02 13.21
N LYS A 329 -42.93 -9.83 14.41
CA LYS A 329 -42.22 -10.13 15.67
C LYS A 329 -41.94 -11.63 15.83
N ALA A 330 -42.96 -12.47 15.64
CA ALA A 330 -42.82 -13.92 15.79
C ALA A 330 -41.93 -14.51 14.69
N MET A 331 -42.11 -14.10 13.43
CA MET A 331 -41.26 -14.54 12.32
C MET A 331 -39.79 -14.17 12.54
N SER A 332 -39.51 -12.94 12.98
CA SER A 332 -38.13 -12.49 13.25
C SER A 332 -37.49 -13.22 14.44
N SER A 333 -38.29 -13.67 15.41
CA SER A 333 -37.79 -14.49 16.52
C SER A 333 -37.44 -15.90 16.05
N LEU A 334 -38.36 -16.53 15.30
CA LEU A 334 -38.16 -17.85 14.72
C LEU A 334 -36.95 -17.88 13.78
N ALA A 335 -36.86 -16.92 12.86
CA ALA A 335 -35.75 -16.81 11.91
C ALA A 335 -34.41 -16.63 12.62
N ARG A 336 -34.33 -15.80 13.68
CA ARG A 336 -33.11 -15.69 14.50
C ARG A 336 -32.76 -16.99 15.21
N SER A 337 -33.75 -17.70 15.75
CA SER A 337 -33.52 -19.00 16.39
C SER A 337 -32.95 -20.02 15.41
N ILE A 338 -33.47 -20.09 14.18
CA ILE A 338 -32.99 -21.02 13.15
C ILE A 338 -31.61 -20.59 12.63
N HIS A 339 -31.40 -19.30 12.38
CA HIS A 339 -30.08 -18.77 11.99
C HIS A 339 -29.00 -19.13 13.03
N ASN A 340 -29.29 -18.93 14.32
CA ASN A 340 -28.35 -19.21 15.39
C ASN A 340 -28.09 -20.71 15.60
N SER A 341 -29.02 -21.60 15.25
CA SER A 341 -28.88 -23.04 15.46
C SER A 341 -28.16 -23.76 14.32
N ILE A 342 -28.43 -23.38 13.06
CA ILE A 342 -27.93 -24.09 11.88
C ILE A 342 -27.22 -23.20 10.85
N GLY A 343 -27.07 -21.90 11.12
CA GLY A 343 -26.26 -21.00 10.30
C GLY A 343 -26.85 -20.61 8.93
N ILE A 344 -28.14 -20.84 8.69
CA ILE A 344 -28.80 -20.44 7.44
C ILE A 344 -28.97 -18.91 7.35
N PRO A 345 -29.06 -18.30 6.15
CA PRO A 345 -29.27 -16.85 6.01
C PRO A 345 -30.47 -16.35 6.84
N LEU A 346 -30.25 -15.28 7.62
CA LEU A 346 -31.29 -14.69 8.46
C LEU A 346 -32.39 -14.06 7.60
N TRP A 347 -33.62 -14.56 7.73
CA TRP A 347 -34.78 -13.90 7.14
C TRP A 347 -35.03 -12.54 7.81
N THR A 348 -35.33 -11.52 7.00
CA THR A 348 -35.73 -10.18 7.46
C THR A 348 -36.99 -9.72 6.74
N PRO A 349 -37.74 -8.74 7.31
CA PRO A 349 -38.94 -8.20 6.65
C PRO A 349 -38.69 -7.53 5.31
N ALA A 350 -37.43 -7.17 5.02
CA ALA A 350 -37.01 -6.57 3.76
C ALA A 350 -36.64 -7.61 2.69
N MET A 351 -36.68 -8.92 3.00
CA MET A 351 -36.42 -9.94 1.99
C MET A 351 -37.46 -9.89 0.85
N PRO A 352 -37.04 -10.18 -0.40
CA PRO A 352 -37.96 -10.22 -1.53
C PRO A 352 -39.11 -11.20 -1.27
N LYS A 353 -40.32 -10.76 -1.59
CA LYS A 353 -41.48 -11.64 -1.76
C LYS A 353 -41.39 -12.19 -3.19
N ALA A 354 -41.41 -13.51 -3.30
CA ALA A 354 -41.13 -14.30 -4.53
C ALA A 354 -41.80 -13.82 -5.82
#